data_AF-A0A430FGR0-F1
#
_entry.id   AF-A0A430FGR0-F1
#
_cell.length_a   1.000
_cell.length_b   1.000
_cell.length_c   1.000
_cell.angle_alpha   90.00
_cell.angle_beta   90.00
_cell.angle_gamma   90.00
#
_symmetry.space_group_name_H-M   'P 1'
#
loop_
_entity.id
_entity.type
_entity.pdbx_description
1 polymer ?
#
loop_
_entity_poly.entity_id
_entity_poly.type
_entity_poly.pdbx_seq_one_letter_code
_entity_poly.pdbx_strand_id
1 'polypeptide(L)'
;MDMYGPLCVGIDPHRKLLAKWGYNVDAKGAELFAMRMLQAAQGRAAAVKFQMPMFERYGSKGFAALERALFAARQMGVITIVDCLRGGLPTTVSALADAYLKPGAPMLADAITLLPYYGFRSLTNLVGEALENGRGVFVASVTSNTEGISLQSAIRQRGDFPGQTVAYGVAHAAQNFNEGVEGMGSVGLIIGATIGQWMKTSGVDPSVFTGPILSPGYGWQGAEAKDLKTVFKGTKGNVLVTVSRSISSKGPEIADLSAATEAIALDVRQALYEAMEEGDKEQAAEPEAPHPGIDPALTAAHLADGNPPQVHIKPLSATTVPSVSHQIPQNPQASYSQQATQQQSQSRQTSATTVKSTRYVPSAVRVATTPRTNDTLGNSDRFKIEDRSSKL
;
A
#
# COMPACT_ATOMS: atom_id res chain seq x y z
N MET A 1 5.92 -12.76 11.10
CA MET A 1 7.23 -12.06 11.07
C MET A 1 8.19 -12.68 12.05
N ASP A 2 7.73 -13.13 13.22
CA ASP A 2 8.55 -13.77 14.27
C ASP A 2 9.46 -14.89 13.76
N MET A 3 8.95 -15.79 12.92
CA MET A 3 9.71 -16.95 12.43
C MET A 3 10.79 -16.59 11.39
N TYR A 4 10.50 -15.68 10.46
CA TYR A 4 11.34 -15.42 9.28
C TYR A 4 11.89 -13.99 9.19
N GLY A 5 11.67 -13.18 10.21
CA GLY A 5 11.99 -11.75 10.23
C GLY A 5 11.02 -10.87 9.43
N PRO A 6 11.14 -9.54 9.54
CA PRO A 6 10.24 -8.57 8.91
C PRO A 6 10.60 -8.29 7.43
N LEU A 7 10.95 -9.33 6.68
CA LEU A 7 11.26 -9.22 5.25
C LEU A 7 10.05 -9.57 4.38
N CYS A 8 9.75 -8.71 3.41
CA CYS A 8 8.87 -8.99 2.29
C CYS A 8 9.67 -8.97 0.98
N VAL A 9 9.70 -10.09 0.26
CA VAL A 9 10.38 -10.17 -1.04
C VAL A 9 9.46 -9.67 -2.14
N GLY A 10 9.88 -8.63 -2.86
CA GLY A 10 9.16 -8.11 -4.02
C GLY A 10 9.41 -8.95 -5.27
N ILE A 11 8.32 -9.34 -5.94
CA ILE A 11 8.32 -10.13 -7.17
C ILE A 11 7.92 -9.21 -8.32
N ASP A 12 8.94 -8.61 -8.92
CA ASP A 12 8.80 -7.56 -9.94
C ASP A 12 9.49 -7.98 -11.26
N PRO A 13 8.84 -8.76 -12.14
CA PRO A 13 9.43 -9.27 -13.39
C PRO A 13 9.64 -8.16 -14.43
N HIS A 14 10.56 -7.24 -14.17
CA HIS A 14 10.92 -6.15 -15.07
C HIS A 14 11.55 -6.69 -16.36
N ARG A 15 11.20 -6.10 -17.51
CA ARG A 15 11.70 -6.51 -18.85
C ARG A 15 13.21 -6.72 -18.89
N LYS A 16 13.98 -5.78 -18.32
CA LYS A 16 15.45 -5.85 -18.27
C LYS A 16 15.96 -7.02 -17.44
N LEU A 17 15.30 -7.34 -16.32
CA LEU A 17 15.66 -8.47 -15.47
C LEU A 17 15.31 -9.80 -16.12
N LEU A 18 14.13 -9.91 -16.75
CA LEU A 18 13.75 -11.09 -17.52
C LEU A 18 14.80 -11.40 -18.60
N ALA A 19 15.16 -10.38 -19.40
CA ALA A 19 16.20 -10.53 -20.41
C ALA A 19 17.57 -10.90 -19.81
N LYS A 20 17.96 -10.28 -18.68
CA LYS A 20 19.21 -10.61 -17.97
C LYS A 20 19.24 -12.07 -17.48
N TRP A 21 18.09 -12.60 -17.06
CA TRP A 21 17.93 -14.00 -16.63
C TRP A 21 17.82 -14.99 -17.80
N GLY A 22 17.88 -14.52 -19.05
CA GLY A 22 17.73 -15.35 -20.25
C GLY A 22 16.29 -15.74 -20.54
N TYR A 23 15.30 -15.06 -19.96
CA TYR A 23 13.89 -15.31 -20.24
C TYR A 23 13.33 -14.40 -21.32
N ASN A 24 12.34 -14.93 -22.04
CA ASN A 24 11.52 -14.12 -22.93
C ASN A 24 10.78 -13.05 -22.14
N VAL A 25 10.60 -11.88 -22.75
CA VAL A 25 9.83 -10.78 -22.17
C VAL A 25 8.34 -10.99 -22.46
N ASP A 26 7.79 -12.04 -21.88
CA ASP A 26 6.39 -12.47 -22.01
C ASP A 26 5.81 -12.99 -20.69
N ALA A 27 4.55 -13.44 -20.70
CA ALA A 27 3.88 -13.97 -19.52
C ALA A 27 4.56 -15.22 -18.94
N LYS A 28 5.16 -16.07 -19.79
CA LYS A 28 5.83 -17.28 -19.31
C LYS A 28 7.15 -16.94 -18.63
N GLY A 29 7.91 -15.99 -19.17
CA GLY A 29 9.10 -15.45 -18.52
C GLY A 29 8.79 -14.81 -17.17
N ALA A 30 7.69 -14.05 -17.07
CA ALA A 30 7.23 -13.49 -15.81
C ALA A 30 6.83 -14.55 -14.77
N GLU A 31 6.16 -15.62 -15.20
CA GLU A 31 5.83 -16.78 -14.35
C GLU A 31 7.10 -17.48 -13.83
N LEU A 32 8.05 -17.79 -14.72
CA LEU A 32 9.30 -18.46 -14.35
C LEU A 32 10.12 -17.62 -13.37
N PHE A 33 10.19 -16.31 -13.60
CA PHE A 33 10.80 -15.37 -12.67
C PHE A 33 10.11 -15.41 -11.30
N ALA A 34 8.78 -15.35 -11.27
CA ALA A 34 8.01 -15.38 -10.03
C ALA A 34 8.25 -16.67 -9.24
N MET A 35 8.23 -17.83 -9.90
CA MET A 35 8.46 -19.13 -9.24
C MET A 35 9.85 -19.21 -8.60
N ARG A 36 10.90 -18.69 -9.25
CA ARG A 36 12.25 -18.66 -8.67
C ARG A 36 12.36 -17.72 -7.48
N MET A 37 11.74 -16.54 -7.56
CA MET A 37 11.71 -15.61 -6.43
C MET A 37 10.93 -16.21 -5.24
N LEU A 38 9.84 -16.95 -5.49
CA LEU A 38 9.12 -17.68 -4.45
C LEU A 38 9.98 -18.75 -3.76
N GLN A 39 10.72 -19.53 -4.54
CA GLN A 39 11.64 -20.54 -4.00
C GLN A 39 12.73 -19.89 -3.13
N ALA A 40 13.25 -18.74 -3.54
CA ALA A 40 14.23 -18.00 -2.75
C ALA A 40 13.64 -17.42 -1.46
N ALA A 41 12.37 -16.98 -1.48
CA ALA A 41 11.68 -16.41 -0.33
C ALA A 41 11.25 -17.46 0.70
N GLN A 42 10.96 -18.70 0.27
CA GLN A 42 10.47 -19.77 1.14
C GLN A 42 11.41 -20.00 2.33
N GLY A 43 10.86 -19.95 3.54
CA GLY A 43 11.62 -20.17 4.78
C GLY A 43 12.60 -19.06 5.14
N ARG A 44 12.61 -17.93 4.39
CA ARG A 44 13.58 -16.83 4.56
C ARG A 44 12.93 -15.45 4.65
N ALA A 45 11.67 -15.32 4.26
CA ALA A 45 10.91 -14.08 4.32
C ALA A 45 9.52 -14.32 4.89
N ALA A 46 8.98 -13.34 5.62
CA ALA A 46 7.63 -13.44 6.17
C ALA A 46 6.55 -13.34 5.09
N ALA A 47 6.82 -12.58 4.02
CA ALA A 47 5.86 -12.36 2.95
C ALA A 47 6.54 -12.21 1.58
N VAL A 48 5.72 -12.30 0.53
CA VAL A 48 6.08 -11.93 -0.84
C VAL A 48 5.07 -10.94 -1.37
N LYS A 49 5.54 -9.98 -2.19
CA LYS A 49 4.69 -8.98 -2.80
C LYS A 49 4.79 -8.99 -4.32
N PHE A 50 3.69 -9.33 -4.99
CA PHE A 50 3.61 -9.37 -6.45
C PHE A 50 3.24 -7.99 -7.00
N GLN A 51 4.09 -7.42 -7.86
CA GLN A 51 3.76 -6.17 -8.56
C GLN A 51 2.86 -6.44 -9.76
N MET A 52 1.54 -6.30 -9.56
CA MET A 52 0.51 -6.67 -10.53
C MET A 52 0.71 -6.03 -11.92
N PRO A 53 1.07 -4.74 -12.08
CA PRO A 53 1.35 -4.12 -13.39
C PRO A 53 2.43 -4.83 -14.21
N MET A 54 3.37 -5.54 -13.57
CA MET A 54 4.42 -6.29 -14.27
C MET A 54 3.89 -7.58 -14.90
N PHE A 55 2.76 -8.10 -14.42
CA PHE A 55 2.02 -9.20 -15.01
C PHE A 55 0.95 -8.69 -15.99
N GLU A 56 0.17 -7.67 -15.60
CA GLU A 56 -0.93 -7.06 -16.35
C GLU A 56 -0.53 -6.68 -17.79
N ARG A 57 0.72 -6.25 -17.99
CA ARG A 57 1.26 -5.89 -19.31
C ARG A 57 1.18 -6.99 -20.38
N TYR A 58 1.00 -8.24 -19.97
CA TYR A 58 0.88 -9.39 -20.87
C TYR A 58 -0.58 -9.82 -21.08
N GLY A 59 -1.54 -8.97 -20.69
CA GLY A 59 -2.97 -9.22 -20.81
C GLY A 59 -3.42 -10.43 -19.98
N SER A 60 -4.42 -11.16 -20.49
CA SER A 60 -4.98 -12.33 -19.81
C SER A 60 -3.94 -13.41 -19.50
N LYS A 61 -2.93 -13.59 -20.37
CA LYS A 61 -1.84 -14.54 -20.12
C LYS A 61 -0.99 -14.14 -18.90
N GLY A 62 -0.82 -12.83 -18.69
CA GLY A 62 -0.12 -12.29 -17.52
C GLY A 62 -0.89 -12.50 -16.23
N PHE A 63 -2.20 -12.26 -16.25
CA PHE A 63 -3.07 -12.58 -15.11
C PHE A 63 -3.06 -14.08 -14.80
N ALA A 64 -3.15 -14.94 -15.80
CA ALA A 64 -3.05 -16.39 -15.60
C ALA A 64 -1.70 -16.81 -14.99
N ALA A 65 -0.60 -16.12 -15.33
CA ALA A 65 0.70 -16.34 -14.70
C ALA A 65 0.71 -15.90 -13.22
N LEU A 66 0.08 -14.76 -12.91
CA LEU A 66 -0.08 -14.28 -11.54
C LEU A 66 -0.94 -15.24 -10.70
N GLU A 67 -2.06 -15.73 -11.23
CA GLU A 67 -2.93 -16.73 -10.59
C GLU A 67 -2.14 -17.98 -10.19
N ARG A 68 -1.33 -18.53 -11.11
CA ARG A 68 -0.49 -19.70 -10.84
C ARG A 68 0.59 -19.41 -9.79
N ALA A 69 1.22 -18.23 -9.85
CA ALA A 69 2.24 -17.85 -8.88
C ALA A 69 1.66 -17.64 -7.47
N LEU A 70 0.50 -17.00 -7.35
CA LEU A 70 -0.23 -16.86 -6.09
C LEU A 70 -0.67 -18.23 -5.55
N PHE A 71 -1.17 -19.11 -6.43
CA PHE A 71 -1.50 -20.48 -6.03
C PHE A 71 -0.28 -21.21 -5.45
N ALA A 72 0.86 -21.16 -6.13
CA ALA A 72 2.10 -21.77 -5.65
C ALA A 72 2.56 -21.18 -4.31
N ALA A 73 2.53 -19.86 -4.14
CA ALA A 73 2.89 -19.19 -2.89
C ALA A 73 2.02 -19.65 -1.71
N ARG A 74 0.71 -19.83 -1.93
CA ARG A 74 -0.21 -20.38 -0.92
C ARG A 74 0.12 -21.83 -0.57
N GLN A 75 0.45 -22.68 -1.56
CA GLN A 75 0.89 -24.05 -1.28
C GLN A 75 2.19 -24.11 -0.47
N MET A 76 3.02 -23.06 -0.58
CA MET A 76 4.27 -22.93 0.18
C MET A 76 4.08 -22.29 1.57
N GLY A 77 2.85 -21.89 1.92
CA GLY A 77 2.54 -21.25 3.21
C GLY A 77 3.15 -19.86 3.39
N VAL A 78 3.51 -19.17 2.29
CA VAL A 78 4.08 -17.82 2.34
C VAL A 78 2.96 -16.79 2.24
N ILE A 79 2.99 -15.75 3.09
CA ILE A 79 2.03 -14.65 3.05
C ILE A 79 2.18 -13.88 1.73
N THR A 80 1.08 -13.66 1.04
CA THR A 80 1.02 -13.02 -0.28
C THR A 80 0.39 -11.63 -0.22
N ILE A 81 1.07 -10.67 -0.80
CA ILE A 81 0.56 -9.31 -1.00
C ILE A 81 0.49 -9.06 -2.51
N VAL A 82 -0.67 -8.65 -3.03
CA VAL A 82 -0.77 -8.16 -4.40
C VAL A 82 -0.71 -6.64 -4.40
N ASP A 83 0.37 -6.12 -4.99
CA ASP A 83 0.57 -4.69 -5.15
C ASP A 83 -0.16 -4.21 -6.41
N CYS A 84 -1.42 -3.79 -6.25
CA CYS A 84 -2.29 -3.34 -7.34
C CYS A 84 -2.61 -1.84 -7.28
N LEU A 85 -2.37 -1.18 -6.13
CA LEU A 85 -2.59 0.25 -5.85
C LEU A 85 -3.90 0.78 -6.43
N ARG A 86 -4.97 0.00 -6.27
CA ARG A 86 -6.29 0.35 -6.81
C ARG A 86 -7.05 1.26 -5.85
N GLY A 87 -7.87 2.13 -6.42
CA GLY A 87 -8.79 3.00 -5.71
C GLY A 87 -9.92 3.38 -6.65
N GLY A 88 -11.03 3.87 -6.11
CA GLY A 88 -12.18 4.23 -6.93
C GLY A 88 -13.43 4.47 -6.10
N LEU A 89 -14.58 4.53 -6.76
CA LEU A 89 -15.86 4.64 -6.10
C LEU A 89 -16.19 3.35 -5.32
N PRO A 90 -16.93 3.44 -4.19
CA PRO A 90 -17.18 2.31 -3.29
C PRO A 90 -17.67 1.03 -3.99
N THR A 91 -18.66 1.14 -4.87
CA THR A 91 -19.25 -0.01 -5.56
C THR A 91 -18.29 -0.64 -6.57
N THR A 92 -17.45 0.16 -7.23
CA THR A 92 -16.46 -0.33 -8.19
C THR A 92 -15.29 -1.00 -7.51
N VAL A 93 -14.78 -0.39 -6.43
CA VAL A 93 -13.59 -0.90 -5.74
C VAL A 93 -13.89 -2.18 -4.95
N SER A 94 -15.13 -2.38 -4.48
CA SER A 94 -15.57 -3.64 -3.85
C SER A 94 -15.42 -4.86 -4.77
N ALA A 95 -15.47 -4.72 -6.09
CA ALA A 95 -15.22 -5.85 -7.01
C ALA A 95 -13.81 -6.44 -6.87
N LEU A 96 -12.87 -5.72 -6.26
CA LEU A 96 -11.55 -6.27 -5.93
C LEU A 96 -11.63 -7.39 -4.88
N ALA A 97 -12.64 -7.39 -4.01
CA ALA A 97 -12.82 -8.47 -3.04
C ALA A 97 -13.08 -9.81 -3.74
N ASP A 98 -13.92 -9.81 -4.79
CA ASP A 98 -14.19 -11.01 -5.60
C ASP A 98 -12.94 -11.50 -6.33
N ALA A 99 -12.06 -10.59 -6.73
CA ALA A 99 -10.84 -10.92 -7.47
C ALA A 99 -9.70 -11.43 -6.57
N TYR A 100 -9.61 -10.95 -5.32
CA TYR A 100 -8.42 -11.15 -4.49
C TYR A 100 -8.66 -11.66 -3.06
N LEU A 101 -9.83 -11.46 -2.46
CA LEU A 101 -9.99 -11.59 -1.00
C LEU A 101 -10.99 -12.68 -0.58
N LYS A 102 -12.03 -12.93 -1.38
CA LYS A 102 -13.06 -13.92 -1.08
C LYS A 102 -12.57 -15.35 -1.32
N PRO A 103 -13.10 -16.35 -0.59
CA PRO A 103 -12.88 -17.76 -0.88
C PRO A 103 -13.14 -18.09 -2.35
N GLY A 104 -12.20 -18.78 -2.98
CA GLY A 104 -12.30 -19.13 -4.40
C GLY A 104 -11.96 -18.00 -5.39
N ALA A 105 -11.56 -16.81 -4.91
CA ALA A 105 -11.08 -15.73 -5.76
C ALA A 105 -9.94 -16.22 -6.70
N PRO A 106 -9.97 -15.88 -8.00
CA PRO A 106 -9.00 -16.38 -8.96
C PRO A 106 -7.56 -15.98 -8.61
N MET A 107 -7.38 -14.75 -8.10
CA MET A 107 -6.10 -14.22 -7.66
C MET A 107 -6.06 -14.09 -6.12
N LEU A 108 -6.61 -15.07 -5.41
CA LEU A 108 -6.66 -15.06 -3.94
C LEU A 108 -5.30 -14.72 -3.31
N ALA A 109 -5.28 -13.68 -2.49
CA ALA A 109 -4.11 -13.17 -1.79
C ALA A 109 -4.42 -12.93 -0.31
N ASP A 110 -3.39 -12.83 0.53
CA ASP A 110 -3.55 -12.54 1.95
C ASP A 110 -3.78 -11.05 2.19
N ALA A 111 -3.22 -10.19 1.34
CA ALA A 111 -3.52 -8.77 1.33
C ALA A 111 -3.38 -8.12 -0.06
N ILE A 112 -3.98 -6.95 -0.24
CA ILE A 112 -3.82 -6.10 -1.44
C ILE A 112 -3.41 -4.68 -1.08
N THR A 113 -2.76 -3.97 -2.00
CA THR A 113 -2.44 -2.54 -1.83
C THR A 113 -3.50 -1.63 -2.44
N LEU A 114 -3.84 -0.53 -1.75
CA LEU A 114 -4.90 0.40 -2.13
C LEU A 114 -4.40 1.85 -2.18
N LEU A 115 -5.01 2.64 -3.06
CA LEU A 115 -4.72 4.06 -3.25
C LEU A 115 -5.96 4.90 -2.86
N PRO A 116 -5.92 5.66 -1.74
CA PRO A 116 -7.10 6.32 -1.18
C PRO A 116 -7.40 7.70 -1.80
N TYR A 117 -7.11 7.90 -3.10
CA TYR A 117 -7.27 9.21 -3.76
C TYR A 117 -8.71 9.72 -3.77
N TYR A 118 -9.69 8.80 -3.85
CA TYR A 118 -11.13 9.11 -3.77
C TYR A 118 -11.61 9.37 -2.32
N GLY A 119 -10.67 9.44 -1.37
CA GLY A 119 -10.92 9.49 0.07
C GLY A 119 -10.99 8.09 0.68
N PHE A 120 -10.45 7.94 1.90
CA PHE A 120 -10.38 6.63 2.57
C PHE A 120 -11.75 5.94 2.69
N ARG A 121 -12.81 6.71 2.97
CA ARG A 121 -14.19 6.20 3.08
C ARG A 121 -14.67 5.46 1.84
N SER A 122 -14.10 5.74 0.66
CA SER A 122 -14.42 4.98 -0.55
C SER A 122 -13.98 3.52 -0.49
N LEU A 123 -13.01 3.20 0.38
CA LEU A 123 -12.44 1.86 0.55
C LEU A 123 -13.13 1.06 1.67
N THR A 124 -13.95 1.68 2.52
CA THR A 124 -14.51 1.07 3.74
C THR A 124 -15.17 -0.29 3.50
N ASN A 125 -15.99 -0.43 2.45
CA ASN A 125 -16.64 -1.71 2.15
C ASN A 125 -15.62 -2.80 1.79
N LEU A 126 -14.66 -2.48 0.92
CA LEU A 126 -13.60 -3.40 0.54
C LEU A 126 -12.71 -3.80 1.73
N VAL A 127 -12.42 -2.85 2.64
CA VAL A 127 -11.71 -3.12 3.89
C VAL A 127 -12.51 -4.08 4.76
N GLY A 128 -13.81 -3.84 4.94
CA GLY A 128 -14.70 -4.75 5.67
C GLY A 128 -14.71 -6.15 5.06
N GLU A 129 -14.88 -6.26 3.73
CA GLU A 129 -14.83 -7.54 3.01
C GLU A 129 -13.47 -8.24 3.18
N ALA A 130 -12.35 -7.51 3.25
CA ALA A 130 -11.05 -8.11 3.54
C ALA A 130 -11.04 -8.75 4.93
N LEU A 131 -11.45 -7.99 5.95
CA LEU A 131 -11.42 -8.43 7.35
C LEU A 131 -12.37 -9.62 7.59
N GLU A 132 -13.59 -9.58 7.03
CA GLU A 132 -14.56 -10.67 7.11
C GLU A 132 -14.04 -11.99 6.53
N ASN A 133 -13.10 -11.92 5.58
CA ASN A 133 -12.48 -13.09 4.94
C ASN A 133 -11.10 -13.44 5.52
N GLY A 134 -10.71 -12.85 6.65
CA GLY A 134 -9.43 -13.08 7.30
C GLY A 134 -8.23 -12.57 6.48
N ARG A 135 -8.44 -11.50 5.72
CA ARG A 135 -7.45 -10.88 4.83
C ARG A 135 -7.13 -9.45 5.27
N GLY A 136 -6.03 -8.92 4.75
CA GLY A 136 -5.58 -7.57 5.03
C GLY A 136 -5.59 -6.64 3.81
N VAL A 137 -5.31 -5.38 4.06
CA VAL A 137 -5.04 -4.38 3.03
C VAL A 137 -3.85 -3.51 3.44
N PHE A 138 -3.18 -2.89 2.48
CA PHE A 138 -2.18 -1.86 2.74
C PHE A 138 -2.56 -0.58 2.00
N VAL A 139 -2.83 0.49 2.74
CA VAL A 139 -3.27 1.76 2.16
C VAL A 139 -2.09 2.72 2.01
N ALA A 140 -1.90 3.25 0.81
CA ALA A 140 -0.85 4.23 0.56
C ALA A 140 -1.10 5.52 1.36
N SER A 141 -0.19 5.86 2.28
CA SER A 141 -0.27 7.08 3.09
C SER A 141 0.95 7.99 2.85
N VAL A 142 2.16 7.53 3.18
CA VAL A 142 3.40 8.31 2.99
C VAL A 142 4.34 7.53 2.07
N THR A 143 4.46 7.97 0.82
CA THR A 143 5.33 7.29 -0.17
C THR A 143 6.64 8.06 -0.36
N SER A 144 7.71 7.35 -0.74
CA SER A 144 9.05 7.95 -0.87
C SER A 144 9.28 8.78 -2.14
N ASN A 145 8.29 8.86 -3.03
CA ASN A 145 8.45 9.54 -4.31
C ASN A 145 8.21 11.05 -4.21
N THR A 146 9.01 11.83 -4.94
CA THR A 146 9.01 13.29 -4.92
C THR A 146 7.71 13.93 -5.41
N GLU A 147 6.93 13.22 -6.22
CA GLU A 147 5.66 13.70 -6.75
C GLU A 147 4.53 13.55 -5.74
N GLY A 148 4.65 12.61 -4.78
CA GLY A 148 3.62 12.35 -3.77
C GLY A 148 3.56 13.43 -2.70
N ILE A 149 4.66 14.17 -2.52
CA ILE A 149 4.89 15.19 -1.50
C ILE A 149 3.73 16.17 -1.43
N SER A 150 3.46 16.85 -2.54
CA SER A 150 2.51 17.96 -2.59
C SER A 150 1.10 17.54 -2.20
N LEU A 151 0.69 16.33 -2.59
CA LEU A 151 -0.62 15.78 -2.25
C LEU A 151 -0.67 15.28 -0.81
N GLN A 152 0.33 14.52 -0.38
CA GLN A 152 0.34 13.85 0.92
C GLN A 152 0.49 14.84 2.08
N SER A 153 1.26 15.92 1.87
CA SER A 153 1.44 17.00 2.85
C SER A 153 0.38 18.11 2.74
N ALA A 154 -0.57 18.02 1.82
CA ALA A 154 -1.62 19.02 1.68
C ALA A 154 -2.47 19.07 2.96
N ILE A 155 -2.80 20.28 3.43
CA ILE A 155 -3.59 20.48 4.65
C ILE A 155 -5.08 20.38 4.35
N ARG A 156 -5.76 19.44 5.01
CA ARG A 156 -7.19 19.21 4.93
C ARG A 156 -7.95 20.41 5.51
N GLN A 157 -8.81 21.01 4.70
CA GLN A 157 -9.60 22.18 5.11
C GLN A 157 -10.97 21.81 5.70
N ARG A 158 -11.49 20.62 5.38
CA ARG A 158 -12.83 20.13 5.77
C ARG A 158 -12.85 18.61 5.90
N GLY A 159 -13.92 18.08 6.48
CA GLY A 159 -14.08 16.64 6.76
C GLY A 159 -13.33 16.23 8.03
N ASP A 160 -13.07 14.94 8.19
CA ASP A 160 -12.34 14.42 9.34
C ASP A 160 -10.92 15.01 9.38
N PHE A 161 -10.40 15.26 10.59
CA PHE A 161 -9.06 15.80 10.83
C PHE A 161 -8.74 17.13 10.08
N PRO A 162 -9.56 18.18 10.23
CA PRO A 162 -9.25 19.48 9.63
C PRO A 162 -7.96 20.05 10.24
N GLY A 163 -7.16 20.73 9.44
CA GLY A 163 -5.83 21.26 9.83
C GLY A 163 -4.71 20.23 9.79
N GLN A 164 -5.01 18.94 9.59
CA GLN A 164 -4.02 17.88 9.43
C GLN A 164 -3.71 17.61 7.95
N THR A 165 -2.61 16.91 7.70
CA THR A 165 -2.24 16.53 6.33
C THR A 165 -3.19 15.45 5.76
N VAL A 166 -3.19 15.29 4.43
CA VAL A 166 -3.88 14.17 3.77
C VAL A 166 -3.36 12.83 4.28
N ALA A 167 -2.03 12.67 4.39
CA ALA A 167 -1.41 11.44 4.89
C ALA A 167 -1.83 11.11 6.33
N TYR A 168 -1.88 12.11 7.22
CA TYR A 168 -2.38 11.94 8.58
C TYR A 168 -3.79 11.37 8.58
N GLY A 169 -4.71 11.99 7.84
CA GLY A 169 -6.10 11.55 7.83
C GLY A 169 -6.29 10.17 7.20
N VAL A 170 -5.44 9.75 6.26
CA VAL A 170 -5.42 8.37 5.74
C VAL A 170 -4.92 7.40 6.81
N ALA A 171 -3.82 7.73 7.47
CA ALA A 171 -3.24 6.88 8.52
C ALA A 171 -4.21 6.67 9.68
N HIS A 172 -4.85 7.73 10.14
CA HIS A 172 -5.82 7.67 11.23
C HIS A 172 -7.08 6.91 10.82
N ALA A 173 -7.59 7.11 9.60
CA ALA A 173 -8.73 6.33 9.11
C ALA A 173 -8.42 4.83 9.01
N ALA A 174 -7.19 4.45 8.65
CA ALA A 174 -6.74 3.06 8.72
C ALA A 174 -6.66 2.55 10.16
N GLN A 175 -6.14 3.37 11.08
CA GLN A 175 -6.01 3.02 12.50
C GLN A 175 -7.37 2.67 13.12
N ASN A 176 -8.45 3.38 12.76
CA ASN A 176 -9.80 3.10 13.26
C ASN A 176 -10.26 1.65 13.03
N PHE A 177 -9.75 0.96 12.00
CA PHE A 177 -10.07 -0.45 11.75
C PHE A 177 -9.25 -1.43 12.60
N ASN A 178 -8.16 -0.96 13.21
CA ASN A 178 -7.31 -1.75 14.08
C ASN A 178 -7.59 -1.47 15.57
N GLU A 179 -8.48 -0.53 15.89
CA GLU A 179 -8.89 -0.25 17.27
C GLU A 179 -9.61 -1.45 17.89
N GLY A 180 -9.24 -1.79 19.12
CA GLY A 180 -9.83 -2.92 19.85
C GLY A 180 -9.43 -4.31 19.34
N VAL A 181 -8.59 -4.40 18.30
CA VAL A 181 -8.02 -5.68 17.86
C VAL A 181 -6.91 -6.11 18.82
N GLU A 182 -7.01 -7.34 19.33
CA GLU A 182 -5.94 -7.94 20.12
C GLU A 182 -4.74 -8.26 19.21
N GLY A 183 -3.56 -7.74 19.55
CA GLY A 183 -2.36 -7.89 18.74
C GLY A 183 -2.31 -6.94 17.54
N MET A 184 -1.78 -7.41 16.42
CA MET A 184 -1.62 -6.60 15.21
C MET A 184 -2.89 -6.65 14.35
N GLY A 185 -3.40 -5.47 13.97
CA GLY A 185 -4.53 -5.35 13.06
C GLY A 185 -4.21 -5.85 11.64
N SER A 186 -5.22 -5.88 10.76
CA SER A 186 -5.05 -6.31 9.35
C SER A 186 -5.19 -5.19 8.33
N VAL A 187 -5.44 -3.95 8.78
CA VAL A 187 -5.47 -2.76 7.92
C VAL A 187 -4.14 -2.03 8.08
N GLY A 188 -3.28 -2.17 7.08
CA GLY A 188 -1.93 -1.64 7.09
C GLY A 188 -1.76 -0.33 6.32
N LEU A 189 -0.57 0.24 6.47
CA LEU A 189 -0.13 1.43 5.75
C LEU A 189 1.07 1.12 4.86
N ILE A 190 1.19 1.85 3.75
CA ILE A 190 2.43 1.92 2.99
C ILE A 190 3.17 3.19 3.41
N ILE A 191 4.36 3.00 3.98
CA ILE A 191 5.23 4.06 4.50
C ILE A 191 6.64 3.81 3.94
N GLY A 192 7.09 4.62 2.99
CA GLY A 192 8.41 4.46 2.34
C GLY A 192 9.60 4.47 3.31
N ALA A 193 10.72 3.83 2.96
CA ALA A 193 11.86 3.70 3.88
C ALA A 193 12.69 5.00 4.05
N THR A 194 12.69 5.91 3.07
CA THR A 194 13.54 7.12 3.05
C THR A 194 12.93 8.30 3.83
N ILE A 195 12.23 8.00 4.92
CA ILE A 195 11.19 8.85 5.50
C ILE A 195 11.63 9.73 6.69
N GLY A 196 12.92 9.73 7.07
CA GLY A 196 13.41 10.54 8.20
C GLY A 196 13.01 12.02 8.17
N GLN A 197 12.89 12.64 6.99
CA GLN A 197 12.39 14.01 6.82
C GLN A 197 10.84 14.07 6.71
N TRP A 198 10.23 13.02 6.17
CA TRP A 198 8.80 12.90 5.86
C TRP A 198 7.90 12.70 7.08
N MET A 199 8.42 12.04 8.11
CA MET A 199 7.76 11.91 9.41
C MET A 199 7.41 13.28 10.01
N LYS A 200 8.35 14.22 9.93
CA LYS A 200 8.19 15.55 10.52
C LYS A 200 7.15 16.41 9.79
N THR A 201 6.95 16.19 8.50
CA THR A 201 6.05 17.01 7.66
C THR A 201 4.69 16.36 7.41
N SER A 202 4.59 15.03 7.48
CA SER A 202 3.32 14.32 7.32
C SER A 202 2.45 14.37 8.57
N GLY A 203 3.05 14.50 9.76
CA GLY A 203 2.34 14.38 11.04
C GLY A 203 1.88 12.96 11.36
N VAL A 204 2.18 11.98 10.50
CA VAL A 204 1.89 10.56 10.76
C VAL A 204 2.91 10.04 11.78
N ASP A 205 2.41 9.44 12.84
CA ASP A 205 3.22 8.78 13.86
C ASP A 205 3.01 7.25 13.81
N PRO A 206 3.98 6.49 13.27
CA PRO A 206 4.00 5.03 13.25
C PRO A 206 3.98 4.38 14.64
N SER A 207 4.38 5.08 15.70
CA SER A 207 4.49 4.49 17.03
C SER A 207 3.13 4.17 17.66
N VAL A 208 2.12 4.96 17.31
CA VAL A 208 0.74 4.76 17.75
C VAL A 208 -0.06 3.83 16.83
N PHE A 209 0.46 3.54 15.62
CA PHE A 209 -0.23 2.70 14.65
C PHE A 209 -0.13 1.20 15.01
N THR A 210 -1.25 0.49 15.02
CA THR A 210 -1.33 -0.93 15.44
C THR A 210 -1.49 -1.94 14.30
N GLY A 211 -1.64 -1.47 13.06
CA GLY A 211 -1.65 -2.32 11.87
C GLY A 211 -0.26 -2.54 11.27
N PRO A 212 -0.11 -3.41 10.25
CA PRO A 212 1.16 -3.66 9.60
C PRO A 212 1.59 -2.47 8.72
N ILE A 213 2.89 -2.19 8.67
CA ILE A 213 3.47 -1.13 7.85
C ILE A 213 4.32 -1.76 6.76
N LEU A 214 3.87 -1.66 5.51
CA LEU A 214 4.67 -2.08 4.36
C LEU A 214 5.65 -0.96 3.99
N SER A 215 6.95 -1.22 4.12
CA SER A 215 7.99 -0.23 3.87
C SER A 215 8.83 -0.54 2.63
N PRO A 216 8.46 -0.01 1.44
CA PRO A 216 9.27 -0.13 0.24
C PRO A 216 10.44 0.87 0.22
N GLY A 217 11.52 0.50 -0.47
CA GLY A 217 12.61 1.43 -0.82
C GLY A 217 14.01 1.00 -0.39
N TYR A 218 14.14 -0.06 0.42
CA TYR A 218 15.44 -0.55 0.86
C TYR A 218 16.32 -1.07 -0.30
N GLY A 219 17.61 -0.73 -0.27
CA GLY A 219 18.64 -1.27 -1.18
C GLY A 219 18.70 -0.69 -2.60
N TRP A 220 17.80 0.23 -2.98
CA TRP A 220 17.88 0.92 -4.30
C TRP A 220 17.71 2.45 -4.21
N GLN A 221 17.06 2.97 -3.17
CA GLN A 221 16.80 4.42 -3.02
C GLN A 221 17.80 5.12 -2.08
N GLY A 222 18.99 4.53 -1.86
CA GLY A 222 19.95 5.08 -0.90
C GLY A 222 19.52 4.94 0.56
N ALA A 223 18.44 4.19 0.83
CA ALA A 223 18.05 3.81 2.18
C ALA A 223 19.12 2.88 2.77
N GLU A 224 19.92 3.43 3.67
CA GLU A 224 20.98 2.75 4.40
C GLU A 224 20.40 2.09 5.67
N ALA A 225 21.19 1.28 6.37
CA ALA A 225 20.80 0.67 7.65
C ALA A 225 20.27 1.71 8.67
N LYS A 226 20.78 2.96 8.62
CA LYS A 226 20.30 4.09 9.44
C LYS A 226 18.83 4.47 9.16
N ASP A 227 18.40 4.33 7.91
CA ASP A 227 17.02 4.63 7.50
C ASP A 227 16.07 3.53 7.98
N LEU A 228 16.52 2.27 7.96
CA LEU A 228 15.78 1.16 8.58
C LEU A 228 15.56 1.39 10.07
N LYS A 229 16.60 1.78 10.82
CA LYS A 229 16.44 2.12 12.25
C LYS A 229 15.38 3.19 12.47
N THR A 230 15.40 4.24 11.64
CA THR A 230 14.42 5.34 11.71
C THR A 230 12.99 4.86 11.44
N VAL A 231 12.81 3.94 10.47
CA VAL A 231 11.51 3.34 10.14
C VAL A 231 11.02 2.44 11.28
N PHE A 232 11.90 1.69 11.93
CA PHE A 232 11.55 0.81 13.04
C PHE A 232 11.37 1.55 14.38
N LYS A 233 12.01 2.71 14.55
CA LYS A 233 11.99 3.46 15.81
C LYS A 233 10.56 3.80 16.23
N GLY A 234 10.21 3.39 17.46
CA GLY A 234 8.88 3.59 18.05
C GLY A 234 7.80 2.64 17.52
N THR A 235 8.07 1.85 16.48
CA THR A 235 7.10 0.88 15.94
C THR A 235 7.01 -0.36 16.80
N LYS A 236 5.88 -1.08 16.70
CA LYS A 236 5.56 -2.23 17.55
C LYS A 236 6.03 -3.56 16.93
N GLY A 237 7.16 -3.53 16.21
CA GLY A 237 7.59 -4.66 15.39
C GLY A 237 6.65 -4.96 14.21
N ASN A 238 5.79 -4.01 13.85
CA ASN A 238 4.75 -4.13 12.82
C ASN A 238 5.20 -3.69 11.42
N VAL A 239 6.48 -3.39 11.24
CA VAL A 239 7.05 -3.01 9.94
C VAL A 239 7.46 -4.24 9.16
N LEU A 240 7.11 -4.25 7.87
CA LEU A 240 7.47 -5.25 6.89
C LEU A 240 8.26 -4.59 5.75
N VAL A 241 9.58 -4.79 5.75
CA VAL A 241 10.52 -4.16 4.82
C VAL A 241 10.44 -4.88 3.46
N THR A 242 10.11 -4.14 2.41
CA THR A 242 10.01 -4.70 1.06
C THR A 242 11.33 -4.55 0.31
N VAL A 243 11.89 -5.69 -0.16
CA VAL A 243 13.13 -5.73 -0.95
C VAL A 243 12.93 -6.56 -2.20
N SER A 244 13.34 -6.04 -3.35
CA SER A 244 13.13 -6.69 -4.66
C SER A 244 14.45 -6.77 -5.43
N ARG A 245 14.91 -5.63 -5.97
CA ARG A 245 16.06 -5.57 -6.90
C ARG A 245 17.36 -6.12 -6.32
N SER A 246 17.64 -5.87 -5.03
CA SER A 246 18.86 -6.37 -4.39
C SER A 246 18.93 -7.90 -4.43
N ILE A 247 17.79 -8.58 -4.32
CA ILE A 247 17.67 -10.04 -4.46
C ILE A 247 17.68 -10.42 -5.94
N SER A 248 16.74 -9.89 -6.72
CA SER A 248 16.52 -10.33 -8.11
C SER A 248 17.71 -10.04 -9.04
N SER A 249 18.59 -9.09 -8.67
CA SER A 249 19.81 -8.80 -9.42
C SER A 249 20.84 -9.95 -9.42
N LYS A 250 20.73 -10.88 -8.45
CA LYS A 250 21.61 -12.03 -8.23
C LYS A 250 21.14 -13.31 -8.93
N GLY A 251 19.92 -13.34 -9.46
CA GLY A 251 19.42 -14.50 -10.20
C GLY A 251 20.03 -14.65 -11.61
N PRO A 252 19.65 -15.73 -12.33
CA PRO A 252 18.49 -16.58 -12.07
C PRO A 252 18.74 -17.78 -11.14
N GLU A 253 19.98 -18.06 -10.75
CA GLU A 253 20.29 -19.24 -9.94
C GLU A 253 19.64 -19.16 -8.55
N ILE A 254 18.96 -20.24 -8.16
CA ILE A 254 18.18 -20.27 -6.91
C ILE A 254 19.10 -20.14 -5.70
N ALA A 255 20.31 -20.72 -5.77
CA ALA A 255 21.31 -20.62 -4.72
C ALA A 255 21.69 -19.14 -4.46
N ASP A 256 21.98 -18.39 -5.52
CA ASP A 256 22.36 -16.98 -5.42
C ASP A 256 21.21 -16.10 -4.92
N LEU A 257 19.98 -16.38 -5.40
CA LEU A 257 18.77 -15.69 -4.92
C LEU A 257 18.48 -15.98 -3.44
N SER A 258 18.65 -17.24 -3.02
CA SER A 258 18.43 -17.67 -1.64
C SER A 258 19.46 -17.04 -0.70
N ALA A 259 20.74 -17.07 -1.08
CA ALA A 259 21.81 -16.45 -0.32
C ALA A 259 21.61 -14.92 -0.19
N ALA A 260 21.17 -14.26 -1.27
CA ALA A 260 20.86 -12.83 -1.22
C ALA A 260 19.66 -12.53 -0.30
N THR A 261 18.63 -13.36 -0.35
CA THR A 261 17.44 -13.22 0.52
C THR A 261 17.80 -13.42 1.98
N GLU A 262 18.62 -14.42 2.30
CA GLU A 262 19.07 -14.72 3.66
C GLU A 262 19.95 -13.61 4.24
N ALA A 263 20.91 -13.11 3.46
CA ALA A 263 21.73 -11.97 3.86
C ALA A 263 20.87 -10.74 4.18
N ILE A 264 19.93 -10.40 3.30
CA ILE A 264 19.02 -9.27 3.51
C ILE A 264 18.10 -9.50 4.72
N ALA A 265 17.61 -10.73 4.93
CA ALA A 265 16.79 -11.06 6.10
C ALA A 265 17.57 -10.91 7.41
N LEU A 266 18.87 -11.21 7.42
CA LEU A 266 19.75 -10.96 8.56
C LEU A 266 19.94 -9.47 8.80
N ASP A 267 20.29 -8.70 7.76
CA ASP A 267 20.47 -7.24 7.87
C ASP A 267 19.22 -6.54 8.42
N VAL A 268 18.05 -6.92 7.88
CA VAL A 268 16.75 -6.33 8.29
C VAL A 268 16.40 -6.71 9.73
N ARG A 269 16.67 -7.95 10.17
CA ARG A 269 16.48 -8.36 11.56
C ARG A 269 17.41 -7.62 12.51
N GLN A 270 18.68 -7.49 12.13
CA GLN A 270 19.67 -6.76 12.92
C GLN A 270 19.25 -5.29 13.10
N ALA A 271 18.81 -4.63 12.03
CA ALA A 271 18.32 -3.26 12.10
C ALA A 271 17.08 -3.10 12.99
N LEU A 272 16.16 -4.08 12.99
CA LEU A 272 15.03 -4.10 13.91
C LEU A 272 15.50 -4.21 15.37
N TYR A 273 16.38 -5.17 15.69
CA TYR A 273 16.88 -5.35 17.06
C TYR A 273 17.57 -4.10 17.59
N GLU A 274 18.45 -3.49 16.80
CA GLU A 274 19.14 -2.26 17.20
C GLU A 274 18.17 -1.10 17.44
N ALA A 275 17.11 -0.98 16.62
CA ALA A 275 16.10 0.06 16.82
C ALA A 275 15.25 -0.14 18.07
N MET A 276 14.97 -1.40 18.44
CA MET A 276 14.25 -1.75 19.67
C MET A 276 15.10 -1.47 20.92
N GLU A 277 16.38 -1.86 20.93
CA GLU A 277 17.28 -1.59 22.07
C GLU A 277 17.50 -0.10 22.34
N GLU A 278 17.59 0.73 21.28
CA GLU A 278 17.72 2.18 21.41
C GLU A 278 16.43 2.82 21.98
N GLY A 279 15.25 2.32 21.58
CA GLY A 279 13.96 2.78 22.10
C GLY A 279 13.76 2.48 23.59
N ASP A 280 14.16 1.28 24.03
CA ASP A 280 14.08 0.88 25.45
C ASP A 280 15.00 1.76 26.33
N LYS A 281 16.19 2.13 25.83
CA LYS A 281 17.12 3.02 26.53
C LYS A 281 16.62 4.46 26.62
N GLU A 282 15.95 4.97 25.57
CA GLU A 282 15.35 6.31 25.59
C GLU A 282 14.16 6.37 26.57
N GLN A 283 13.29 5.36 26.59
CA GLN A 283 12.19 5.27 27.56
C GLN A 283 12.69 5.13 29.01
N ALA A 284 13.81 4.44 29.23
CA ALA A 284 14.45 4.34 30.54
C ALA A 284 15.16 5.65 30.98
N ALA A 285 15.43 6.58 30.06
CA ALA A 285 16.17 7.81 30.31
C ALA A 285 15.29 9.06 30.48
N GLU A 286 14.00 9.01 30.13
CA GLU A 286 13.05 10.07 30.49
C GLU A 286 12.64 9.92 31.97
N PRO A 287 13.04 10.83 32.87
CA PRO A 287 12.52 10.80 34.23
C PRO A 287 11.03 11.14 34.17
N GLU A 288 10.19 10.32 34.80
CA GLU A 288 8.79 10.67 35.08
C GLU A 288 8.76 12.10 35.64
N ALA A 289 8.19 13.03 34.88
CA ALA A 289 7.94 14.36 35.39
C ALA A 289 7.08 14.19 36.65
N PRO A 290 7.45 14.79 37.80
CA PRO A 290 6.70 14.59 39.02
C PRO A 290 5.25 15.01 38.75
N HIS A 291 4.34 14.05 38.85
CA HIS A 291 2.92 14.34 39.02
C HIS A 291 2.82 15.45 40.09
N PRO A 292 1.98 16.48 39.92
CA PRO A 292 1.73 17.43 40.99
C PRO A 292 1.14 16.65 42.17
N GLY A 293 2.01 16.24 43.07
CA GLY A 293 1.69 15.43 44.22
C GLY A 293 0.77 16.23 45.11
N ILE A 294 -0.42 15.69 45.33
CA ILE A 294 -1.23 16.03 46.48
C ILE A 294 -0.36 15.69 47.70
N ASP A 295 -0.10 16.71 48.53
CA ASP A 295 0.64 16.60 49.77
C ASP A 295 0.00 15.51 50.67
N PRO A 296 0.73 14.44 51.03
CA PRO A 296 0.25 13.39 51.93
C PRO A 296 -0.09 13.89 53.34
N ALA A 297 0.31 15.12 53.71
CA ALA A 297 -0.06 15.74 54.99
C ALA A 297 -1.46 16.40 55.00
N LEU A 298 -2.13 16.50 53.84
CA LEU A 298 -3.46 17.10 53.73
C LEU A 298 -4.64 16.10 53.80
N THR A 299 -4.37 14.80 53.95
CA THR A 299 -5.41 13.75 53.98
C THR A 299 -5.84 13.28 55.36
N ALA A 300 -5.44 13.97 56.45
CA ALA A 300 -5.84 13.61 57.81
C ALA A 300 -6.75 14.64 58.53
N ALA A 301 -7.17 15.72 57.88
CA ALA A 301 -8.06 16.69 58.52
C ALA A 301 -8.94 17.43 57.51
N HIS A 302 -9.89 16.76 56.85
CA HIS A 302 -11.06 17.40 56.18
C HIS A 302 -12.21 16.38 56.00
N LEU A 303 -12.52 15.64 57.07
CA LEU A 303 -13.79 14.93 57.25
C LEU A 303 -14.44 15.38 58.57
N ALA A 304 -14.57 16.70 58.71
CA ALA A 304 -15.52 17.34 59.61
C ALA A 304 -15.75 18.75 59.05
N ASP A 305 -17.00 19.16 58.99
CA ASP A 305 -17.51 20.48 58.60
C ASP A 305 -17.67 20.72 57.09
N GLY A 306 -18.90 20.40 56.62
CA GLY A 306 -19.34 20.56 55.25
C GLY A 306 -19.54 22.01 54.82
N ASN A 307 -18.52 22.62 54.21
CA ASN A 307 -18.66 23.80 53.36
C ASN A 307 -17.89 23.61 52.05
N PRO A 308 -18.45 24.05 50.90
CA PRO A 308 -17.76 23.96 49.61
C PRO A 308 -16.62 24.99 49.49
N PRO A 309 -15.51 24.66 48.79
CA PRO A 309 -14.37 25.56 48.69
C PRO A 309 -14.64 26.73 47.74
N GLN A 310 -14.35 27.95 48.18
CA GLN A 310 -14.29 29.13 47.33
C GLN A 310 -12.94 29.20 46.61
N VAL A 311 -12.97 29.30 45.28
CA VAL A 311 -11.77 29.49 44.45
C VAL A 311 -11.43 30.98 44.39
N HIS A 312 -10.34 31.38 45.04
CA HIS A 312 -9.73 32.70 44.86
C HIS A 312 -8.81 32.68 43.63
N ILE A 313 -9.26 33.29 42.54
CA ILE A 313 -8.41 33.56 41.36
C ILE A 313 -7.56 34.79 41.65
N LYS A 314 -6.24 34.61 41.76
CA LYS A 314 -5.26 35.68 41.86
C LYS A 314 -5.00 36.24 40.45
N PRO A 315 -5.10 37.56 40.19
CA PRO A 315 -4.84 38.10 38.86
C PRO A 315 -3.34 38.05 38.54
N LEU A 316 -3.01 37.55 37.36
CA LEU A 316 -1.66 37.57 36.79
C LEU A 316 -1.26 39.01 36.45
N SER A 317 -0.10 39.42 36.96
CA SER A 317 0.56 40.69 36.68
C SER A 317 0.96 40.82 35.21
N ALA A 318 0.53 41.91 34.58
CA ALA A 318 0.86 42.25 33.19
C ALA A 318 2.37 42.44 33.01
N THR A 319 2.98 41.67 32.11
CA THR A 319 4.32 41.93 31.58
C THR A 319 4.18 42.77 30.32
N THR A 320 4.77 43.95 30.36
CA THR A 320 4.80 44.97 29.30
C THR A 320 5.49 44.42 28.04
N VAL A 321 4.78 44.37 26.92
CA VAL A 321 5.36 44.15 25.58
C VAL A 321 5.46 45.51 24.87
N PRO A 322 6.61 45.91 24.31
CA PRO A 322 6.73 47.18 23.62
C PRO A 322 5.95 47.17 22.30
N SER A 323 5.17 48.23 22.08
CA SER A 323 4.47 48.54 20.84
C SER A 323 5.46 48.85 19.71
N VAL A 324 5.50 47.97 18.71
CA VAL A 324 6.11 48.27 17.41
C VAL A 324 4.99 48.54 16.41
N SER A 325 4.95 49.79 15.96
CA SER A 325 4.07 50.30 14.92
C SER A 325 4.41 49.65 13.59
N HIS A 326 3.56 48.74 13.10
CA HIS A 326 3.57 48.37 11.68
C HIS A 326 2.29 48.87 11.00
N GLN A 327 2.52 49.77 10.06
CA GLN A 327 1.53 50.33 9.14
C GLN A 327 0.80 49.21 8.40
N ILE A 328 -0.53 49.27 8.43
CA ILE A 328 -1.42 48.51 7.55
C ILE A 328 -1.26 49.10 6.14
N PRO A 329 -0.81 48.35 5.12
CA PRO A 329 -0.94 48.80 3.75
C PRO A 329 -2.41 48.71 3.34
N GLN A 330 -2.97 49.84 2.94
CA GLN A 330 -4.27 49.92 2.30
C GLN A 330 -4.33 48.98 1.09
N ASN A 331 -5.36 48.15 1.06
CA ASN A 331 -5.69 47.25 -0.03
C ASN A 331 -6.30 48.07 -1.20
N PRO A 332 -5.70 48.12 -2.41
CA PRO A 332 -6.38 48.65 -3.57
C PRO A 332 -7.20 47.55 -4.24
N GLN A 333 -8.49 47.47 -3.91
CA GLN A 333 -9.45 46.87 -4.83
C GLN A 333 -9.69 47.84 -5.99
N ALA A 334 -9.23 47.48 -7.19
CA ALA A 334 -9.87 47.73 -8.49
C ALA A 334 -8.81 47.73 -9.61
N SER A 335 -8.65 46.61 -10.33
CA SER A 335 -8.19 46.57 -11.74
C SER A 335 -7.86 45.15 -12.24
N TYR A 336 -8.75 44.17 -12.05
CA TYR A 336 -8.68 42.91 -12.83
C TYR A 336 -10.08 42.38 -13.14
N SER A 337 -10.86 43.18 -13.87
CA SER A 337 -12.16 42.77 -14.43
C SER A 337 -12.44 43.37 -15.81
N GLN A 338 -11.40 43.64 -16.61
CA GLN A 338 -11.55 44.12 -17.99
C GLN A 338 -10.66 43.46 -19.06
N GLN A 339 -9.89 42.40 -18.73
CA GLN A 339 -9.09 41.67 -19.75
C GLN A 339 -9.65 40.30 -20.17
N ALA A 340 -10.83 39.89 -19.68
CA ALA A 340 -11.44 38.60 -20.04
C ALA A 340 -12.53 38.68 -21.12
N THR A 341 -12.83 39.86 -21.68
CA THR A 341 -13.94 40.04 -22.63
C THR A 341 -13.50 40.43 -24.05
N GLN A 342 -12.21 40.36 -24.38
CA GLN A 342 -11.68 40.70 -25.72
C GLN A 342 -10.99 39.55 -26.47
N GLN A 343 -10.95 38.33 -25.93
CA GLN A 343 -10.41 37.15 -26.65
C GLN A 343 -11.47 36.14 -27.12
N GLN A 344 -12.77 36.46 -26.98
CA GLN A 344 -13.86 35.62 -27.52
C GLN A 344 -14.42 36.09 -28.88
N SER A 345 -13.83 37.13 -29.50
CA SER A 345 -14.30 37.68 -30.78
C SER A 345 -13.29 37.55 -31.95
N GLN A 346 -12.20 36.79 -31.79
CA GLN A 346 -11.25 36.50 -32.88
C GLN A 346 -10.95 34.99 -32.98
N SER A 347 -11.97 34.20 -33.34
CA SER A 347 -11.76 32.87 -33.96
C SER A 347 -12.98 32.34 -34.74
N ARG A 348 -13.96 33.21 -35.04
CA ARG A 348 -14.98 32.94 -36.07
C ARG A 348 -14.60 33.64 -37.37
N GLN A 349 -13.60 33.08 -38.05
CA GLN A 349 -13.41 33.16 -39.51
C GLN A 349 -12.00 32.64 -39.80
N THR A 350 -11.91 31.37 -40.17
CA THR A 350 -11.06 30.89 -41.26
C THR A 350 -11.23 29.38 -41.40
N SER A 351 -11.27 28.95 -42.67
CA SER A 351 -11.02 27.59 -43.13
C SER A 351 -12.16 26.58 -43.03
N ALA A 352 -13.05 26.67 -44.03
CA ALA A 352 -13.66 25.50 -44.63
C ALA A 352 -12.55 24.57 -45.15
N THR A 353 -12.49 23.33 -44.66
CA THR A 353 -11.76 22.25 -45.32
C THR A 353 -12.58 20.98 -45.19
N THR A 354 -12.93 20.45 -46.37
CA THR A 354 -13.73 19.26 -46.62
C THR A 354 -13.22 18.04 -45.86
N VAL A 355 -14.00 17.51 -44.92
CA VAL A 355 -13.79 16.16 -44.38
C VAL A 355 -14.55 15.18 -45.27
N LYS A 356 -13.80 14.38 -46.05
CA LYS A 356 -14.35 13.19 -46.72
C LYS A 356 -14.81 12.20 -45.65
N SER A 357 -16.12 12.00 -45.56
CA SER A 357 -16.73 10.89 -44.85
C SER A 357 -16.25 9.58 -45.45
N THR A 358 -15.50 8.79 -44.68
CA THR A 358 -15.20 7.40 -45.02
C THR A 358 -16.19 6.54 -44.25
N ARG A 359 -17.22 6.04 -44.93
CA ARG A 359 -18.13 5.03 -44.37
C ARG A 359 -17.32 3.78 -44.06
N TYR A 360 -17.35 3.36 -42.80
CA TYR A 360 -16.99 2.00 -42.42
C TYR A 360 -18.08 1.06 -42.94
N VAL A 361 -17.72 0.19 -43.89
CA VAL A 361 -18.58 -0.89 -44.38
C VAL A 361 -18.16 -2.16 -43.64
N PRO A 362 -19.04 -2.82 -42.88
CA PRO A 362 -18.68 -4.09 -42.26
C PRO A 362 -18.59 -5.17 -43.35
N SER A 363 -17.41 -5.78 -43.46
CA SER A 363 -17.16 -6.93 -44.34
C SER A 363 -18.06 -8.10 -43.93
N ALA A 364 -18.91 -8.54 -44.86
CA ALA A 364 -19.73 -9.72 -44.71
C ALA A 364 -18.85 -10.97 -44.51
N VAL A 365 -19.07 -11.67 -43.40
CA VAL A 365 -18.56 -13.02 -43.18
C VAL A 365 -19.26 -13.94 -44.17
N ARG A 366 -18.51 -14.49 -45.13
CA ARG A 366 -18.97 -15.59 -45.98
C ARG A 366 -19.15 -16.84 -45.12
N VAL A 367 -20.40 -17.16 -44.80
CA VAL A 367 -20.78 -18.48 -44.31
C VAL A 367 -20.75 -19.42 -45.52
N ALA A 368 -19.84 -20.39 -45.50
CA ALA A 368 -19.81 -21.47 -46.48
C ALA A 368 -21.01 -22.39 -46.22
N THR A 369 -21.95 -22.41 -47.17
CA THR A 369 -23.04 -23.37 -47.23
C THR A 369 -22.49 -24.72 -47.68
N THR A 370 -22.57 -25.73 -46.83
CA THR A 370 -22.52 -27.15 -47.23
C THR A 370 -23.92 -27.74 -47.10
N PRO A 371 -24.36 -28.62 -48.02
CA PRO A 371 -25.75 -29.09 -48.02
C PRO A 371 -25.97 -30.14 -46.93
N ARG A 372 -27.11 -30.04 -46.26
CA ARG A 372 -27.69 -31.12 -45.44
C ARG A 372 -28.13 -32.26 -46.35
N THR A 373 -27.67 -33.48 -46.07
CA THR A 373 -28.42 -34.70 -46.34
C THR A 373 -28.99 -35.21 -45.03
N ASN A 374 -30.31 -35.36 -44.98
CA ASN A 374 -31.00 -36.18 -43.99
C ASN A 374 -30.64 -37.63 -44.26
N ASP A 375 -30.32 -38.39 -43.22
CA ASP A 375 -30.86 -39.75 -43.07
C ASP A 375 -30.92 -40.15 -41.60
N THR A 376 -31.93 -40.96 -41.34
CA THR A 376 -32.47 -41.36 -40.03
C THR A 376 -31.93 -42.75 -39.64
N LEU A 377 -32.17 -43.13 -38.38
CA LEU A 377 -31.94 -44.45 -37.76
C LEU A 377 -30.48 -44.68 -37.33
N GLY A 378 -30.14 -45.22 -36.16
CA GLY A 378 -30.90 -45.88 -35.12
C GLY A 378 -29.91 -46.74 -34.32
N ASN A 379 -30.06 -46.70 -33.00
CA ASN A 379 -29.73 -47.75 -32.05
C ASN A 379 -28.25 -48.20 -31.80
N SER A 380 -28.00 -48.34 -30.50
CA SER A 380 -27.20 -49.37 -29.82
C SER A 380 -25.68 -49.46 -30.00
N ASP A 381 -25.06 -49.54 -28.82
CA ASP A 381 -23.98 -50.46 -28.43
C ASP A 381 -22.54 -49.93 -28.27
N ARG A 382 -22.18 -49.95 -26.98
CA ARG A 382 -20.96 -50.52 -26.38
C ARG A 382 -19.64 -49.78 -26.55
N PHE A 383 -19.28 -49.16 -25.41
CA PHE A 383 -17.94 -49.17 -24.84
C PHE A 383 -17.15 -50.44 -25.18
N LYS A 384 -15.99 -50.26 -25.83
CA LYS A 384 -14.85 -51.17 -25.71
C LYS A 384 -13.58 -50.34 -25.50
N ILE A 385 -12.99 -50.57 -24.34
CA ILE A 385 -11.63 -50.21 -23.97
C ILE A 385 -10.71 -51.20 -24.71
N GLU A 386 -9.74 -50.71 -25.47
CA GLU A 386 -8.57 -51.50 -25.86
C GLU A 386 -7.31 -50.86 -25.30
N ASP A 387 -6.79 -51.57 -24.31
CA ASP A 387 -5.44 -51.52 -23.78
C ASP A 387 -4.46 -52.04 -24.85
N ARG A 388 -3.39 -51.30 -25.13
CA ARG A 388 -2.24 -51.80 -25.91
C ARG A 388 -0.97 -51.62 -25.09
N SER A 389 -0.63 -52.69 -24.40
CA SER A 389 0.71 -52.98 -23.90
C SER A 389 1.54 -53.68 -24.98
N SER A 390 2.77 -53.18 -25.15
CA SER A 390 4.02 -53.88 -25.52
C SER A 390 4.09 -54.76 -26.78
N LYS A 391 4.99 -54.39 -27.72
CA LYS A 391 6.31 -55.05 -27.94
C LYS A 391 6.91 -54.64 -29.30
N LEU A 392 8.23 -54.43 -29.25
CA LEU A 392 9.24 -54.22 -30.30
C LEU A 392 9.32 -52.83 -30.94
#